data_AF-A0A4U9IZ56-F1
#
_entry.id   AF-A0A4U9IZ56-F1
#
_cell.length_a   1.000
_cell.length_b   1.000
_cell.length_c   1.000
_cell.angle_alpha   90.00
_cell.angle_beta   90.00
_cell.angle_gamma   90.00
#
_symmetry.space_group_name_H-M   'P 1'
#
loop_
_entity.id
_entity.type
_entity.pdbx_description
1 polymer ?
#
loop_
_entity_poly.entity_id
_entity_poly.type
_entity_poly.pdbx_seq_one_letter_code
_entity_poly.pdbx_strand_id
1 'polypeptide(L)' 'MAGQLILRRADFFASTAQAVAVADRYPQNVFAEHTHDFGELVLVWRGNGLHVLNDRPYRITRGDLF' A
#
# COMPACT_ATOMS: atom_id res chain seq x y z
N MET A 1 8.32 -6.98 20.51
CA MET A 1 7.30 -6.74 19.47
C MET A 1 7.55 -5.34 18.93
N ALA A 2 7.85 -5.21 17.63
CA ALA A 2 7.87 -3.88 17.02
C ALA A 2 6.45 -3.30 17.13
N GLY A 3 6.33 -2.01 17.44
CA GLY A 3 5.02 -1.36 17.51
C GLY A 3 4.32 -1.45 16.16
N GLN A 4 3.01 -1.75 16.16
CA GLN A 4 2.20 -1.80 14.96
C GLN A 4 2.20 -0.43 14.27
N LEU A 5 2.66 -0.37 13.02
CA LEU A 5 2.56 0.82 12.19
C LEU A 5 1.14 0.92 11.61
N ILE A 6 0.44 2.02 11.89
CA ILE A 6 -0.90 2.28 11.35
C ILE A 6 -0.83 3.52 10.47
N LEU A 7 -1.07 3.35 9.17
CA LEU A 7 -1.22 4.46 8.25
C LEU A 7 -2.61 5.08 8.42
N ARG A 8 -2.65 6.37 8.73
CA ARG A 8 -3.90 7.09 9.00
C ARG A 8 -4.33 7.87 7.78
N ARG A 9 -5.62 7.83 7.47
CA ARG A 9 -6.24 8.62 6.40
C ARG A 9 -5.85 10.09 6.47
N ALA A 10 -5.76 10.65 7.67
CA ALA A 10 -5.41 12.06 7.90
C ALA A 10 -4.03 12.44 7.34
N ASP A 11 -3.11 11.48 7.19
CA ASP A 11 -1.75 11.73 6.69
C ASP A 11 -1.64 11.51 5.16
N PHE A 12 -2.59 10.80 4.57
CA PHE A 12 -2.55 10.36 3.16
C PHE A 12 -3.58 11.06 2.25
N PHE A 13 -4.57 11.75 2.83
CA PHE A 13 -5.61 12.47 2.12
C PHE A 13 -5.49 13.97 2.39
N ALA A 14 -5.73 14.80 1.36
CA ALA A 14 -5.57 16.25 1.46
C ALA A 14 -6.62 16.90 2.38
N SER A 15 -7.77 16.26 2.58
CA SER A 15 -8.79 16.73 3.51
C SER A 15 -9.75 15.61 3.95
N THR A 16 -10.51 15.86 5.01
CA THR A 16 -11.57 14.95 5.49
C THR A 16 -12.71 14.76 4.48
N ALA A 17 -12.92 15.73 3.58
CA ALA A 17 -13.93 15.67 2.52
C ALA A 17 -13.48 14.86 1.29
N GLN A 18 -12.17 14.62 1.11
CA GLN A 18 -11.66 13.88 -0.04
C GLN A 18 -11.95 12.38 0.11
N ALA A 19 -12.72 11.82 -0.83
CA ALA A 19 -13.12 10.41 -0.80
C ALA A 19 -12.07 9.45 -1.40
N VAL A 20 -11.25 9.93 -2.35
CA VAL A 20 -10.24 9.13 -3.05
C VAL A 20 -8.99 9.96 -3.33
N ALA A 21 -7.83 9.32 -3.25
CA ALA A 21 -6.52 9.89 -3.59
C ALA A 21 -5.69 8.84 -4.34
N VAL A 22 -4.68 9.29 -5.08
CA VAL A 22 -3.70 8.41 -5.75
C VAL A 22 -2.36 8.60 -5.05
N ALA A 23 -1.79 7.50 -4.57
CA ALA A 23 -0.47 7.49 -3.95
C ALA A 23 0.53 6.83 -4.91
N ASP A 24 1.18 7.63 -5.75
CA ASP A 24 2.16 7.13 -6.72
C ASP A 24 3.39 6.48 -6.05
N ARG A 25 3.93 5.44 -6.69
CA ARG A 25 5.10 4.67 -6.23
C ARG A 25 6.03 4.34 -7.39
N TYR A 26 6.99 5.22 -7.66
CA TYR A 26 7.89 5.12 -8.81
C TYR A 26 9.38 5.14 -8.39
N PRO A 27 9.97 3.99 -7.98
CA PRO A 27 9.34 2.69 -7.71
C PRO A 27 8.77 2.60 -6.29
N GLN A 28 8.14 1.47 -5.95
CA GLN A 28 7.86 1.12 -4.56
C GLN A 28 9.15 0.61 -3.89
N ASN A 29 9.68 1.38 -2.93
CA ASN A 29 10.77 0.91 -2.05
C ASN A 29 10.24 -0.08 -1.01
N VAL A 30 11.14 -0.73 -0.27
CA VAL A 30 10.76 -1.53 0.90
C VAL A 30 9.91 -0.67 1.83
N PHE A 31 8.76 -1.21 2.20
CA PHE A 31 7.83 -0.58 3.11
C PHE A 31 7.52 -1.58 4.22
N ALA A 32 7.60 -1.12 5.46
CA ALA A 32 7.43 -2.00 6.62
C ALA A 32 6.01 -2.56 6.68
N GLU A 33 5.83 -3.67 7.40
CA GLU A 33 4.51 -4.19 7.71
C GLU A 33 3.67 -3.12 8.42
N HIS A 34 2.44 -2.95 7.98
CA HIS A 34 1.53 -1.93 8.48
C HIS A 34 0.07 -2.33 8.25
N THR A 35 -0.81 -1.65 8.97
CA THR A 35 -2.26 -1.66 8.72
C THR A 35 -2.73 -0.26 8.40
N HIS A 36 -3.95 -0.10 7.89
CA HIS A 36 -4.51 1.21 7.53
C HIS A 36 -5.99 1.32 7.90
N ASP A 37 -6.46 2.55 8.12
CA ASP A 37 -7.87 2.86 8.42
C ASP A 37 -8.66 3.36 7.19
N PHE A 38 -8.15 3.10 6.00
CA PHE A 38 -8.77 3.34 4.70
C PHE A 38 -8.65 2.09 3.81
N GLY A 39 -9.46 1.99 2.75
CA GLY A 39 -9.27 0.97 1.71
C GLY A 39 -8.33 1.46 0.60
N GLU A 40 -7.69 0.54 -0.10
CA GLU A 40 -6.82 0.85 -1.24
C GLU A 40 -6.94 -0.19 -2.36
N LEU A 41 -6.54 0.20 -3.57
CA LEU A 41 -6.35 -0.69 -4.72
C LEU A 41 -4.88 -0.60 -5.13
N VAL A 42 -4.23 -1.74 -5.33
CA VAL A 42 -2.80 -1.79 -5.68
C VAL A 42 -2.63 -2.34 -7.08
N LEU A 43 -2.11 -1.53 -8.01
CA LEU A 43 -1.86 -1.91 -9.39
C LEU A 43 -0.36 -1.90 -9.70
N VAL A 44 0.19 -3.03 -10.13
CA VAL A 44 1.61 -3.13 -10.50
C VAL A 44 1.79 -2.80 -11.98
N TRP A 45 2.36 -1.62 -12.26
CA TRP A 45 2.56 -1.13 -13.63
C TRP A 45 3.73 -1.80 -14.37
N ARG A 46 4.86 -2.03 -13.69
CA ARG A 46 6.08 -2.66 -14.21
C ARG A 46 7.00 -3.11 -13.08
N GLY A 47 8.04 -3.87 -13.40
CA GLY A 47 8.97 -4.43 -12.41
C GLY A 47 8.38 -5.66 -11.72
N ASN A 48 9.05 -6.12 -10.66
CA ASN A 48 8.59 -7.24 -9.83
C ASN A 48 9.05 -7.04 -8.38
N GLY A 49 8.41 -7.75 -7.45
CA GLY A 49 8.70 -7.65 -6.02
C GLY A 49 8.04 -8.75 -5.19
N LEU A 50 8.01 -8.53 -3.88
CA LEU A 50 7.33 -9.39 -2.92
C LEU A 50 6.30 -8.55 -2.14
N HIS A 51 5.02 -8.89 -2.27
CA HIS A 51 3.94 -8.35 -1.46
C HIS A 51 3.55 -9.41 -0.42
N VAL A 52 3.72 -9.13 0.86
CA VAL A 52 3.22 -10.00 1.94
C VAL A 52 1.92 -9.38 2.45
N LEU A 53 0.81 -10.08 2.28
CA LEU A 53 -0.52 -9.61 2.68
C LEU A 53 -1.17 -10.65 3.60
N ASN A 54 -1.48 -10.25 4.84
CA ASN A 54 -2.00 -11.14 5.89
C ASN A 54 -1.16 -12.43 6.01
N ASP A 55 0.15 -12.26 6.23
CA ASP A 55 1.16 -13.32 6.33
C ASP A 55 1.34 -14.20 5.07
N ARG A 56 0.59 -13.93 3.99
CA ARG A 56 0.71 -14.67 2.74
C ARG A 56 1.63 -13.96 1.76
N PRO A 57 2.72 -14.60 1.29
CA PRO A 57 3.62 -14.00 0.31
C PRO A 57 3.09 -14.13 -1.12
N TYR A 58 3.16 -13.04 -1.87
CA TYR A 58 2.85 -12.95 -3.29
C TYR A 58 4.08 -12.42 -4.04
N ARG A 59 4.60 -13.19 -4.99
CA ARG A 59 5.56 -12.67 -5.98
C ARG A 59 4.77 -11.86 -6.98
N ILE A 60 4.96 -10.55 -6.98
CA ILE A 60 4.18 -9.63 -7.81
C ILE A 60 4.97 -9.17 -9.03
N THR A 61 4.28 -8.86 -10.11
CA THR A 61 4.80 -8.32 -11.36
C THR A 61 3.72 -7.51 -12.10
N ARG A 62 4.07 -6.98 -13.27
CA ARG A 62 3.16 -6.21 -14.12
C ARG A 62 1.82 -6.92 -14.30
N GLY A 63 0.73 -6.18 -14.05
CA GLY A 63 -0.64 -6.64 -14.29
C GLY A 63 -1.33 -7.22 -13.06
N ASP A 64 -0.60 -7.45 -11.96
CA ASP A 64 -1.22 -7.83 -10.70
C ASP A 64 -2.06 -6.69 -10.10
N LEU A 65 -3.21 -7.06 -9.53
CA LEU A 65 -4.17 -6.19 -8.86
C LEU A 65 -4.54 -6.82 -7.51
N PHE A 66 -4.49 -6.01 -6.45
CA PHE A 66 -4.94 -6.35 -5.10
C PHE A 66 -5.94 -5.32 -4.59
#